data_AF-A0A1H1E5P5-F1
#
_entry.id   AF-A0A1H1E5P5-F1
#
_cell.length_a   1.000
_cell.length_b   1.000
_cell.length_c   1.000
_cell.angle_alpha   90.00
_cell.angle_beta   90.00
_cell.angle_gamma   90.00
#
_symmetry.space_group_name_H-M   'P 1'
#
loop_
_entity.id
_entity.type
_entity.pdbx_description
1 polymer ?
#
loop_
_entity_poly.entity_id
_entity_poly.type
_entity_poly.pdbx_seq_one_letter_code
_entity_poly.pdbx_strand_id
1 'polypeptide(L)'
;MVAGARIWAGLAVLFWAVAFFGIVDLLTVFSANEGFAAVMGLEASWGVLFTFVISGAFLAIAARPQEPGPALVQLWTTAAALLLAWIFTHDTSPLVVAAILIPMTLLSSVAGRHDRRSTSGGSPGSPSRQPRRRRTTSGLDPSGPLLLLALVGVPFWWAYAAAAVELSQTPGIEDDITWGLTHWPVQAALGLYLSLAVLVMTFWAPGRTLLGTSCWISSVVLGATWLLYPASAGSVDSVGLSILAVAWGTAVFFCRYLGHPRPDPPDDGVLAVHRPLGPQLSGTRARHVDRAAHDNPVLPGFTQIDQ
;
A
#
# COMPACT_ATOMS: atom_id res chain seq x y z
N MET A 1 17.15 -17.83 -2.45
CA MET A 1 16.41 -17.54 -3.71
C MET A 1 15.65 -16.21 -3.63
N VAL A 2 15.86 -15.41 -2.56
CA VAL A 2 15.31 -14.05 -2.37
C VAL A 2 15.61 -13.10 -3.53
N ALA A 3 16.78 -13.22 -4.13
CA ALA A 3 17.14 -12.43 -5.31
C ALA A 3 16.17 -12.65 -6.48
N GLY A 4 15.72 -13.88 -6.73
CA GLY A 4 14.81 -14.20 -7.84
C GLY A 4 13.44 -13.54 -7.70
N ALA A 5 12.82 -13.64 -6.52
CA ALA A 5 11.53 -12.99 -6.25
C ALA A 5 11.61 -11.46 -6.37
N ARG A 6 12.73 -10.87 -5.91
CA ARG A 6 12.98 -9.43 -6.01
C ARG A 6 13.17 -8.96 -7.44
N ILE A 7 13.99 -9.67 -8.21
CA ILE A 7 14.24 -9.35 -9.63
C ILE A 7 12.94 -9.45 -10.41
N TRP A 8 12.19 -10.54 -10.23
CA TRP A 8 10.88 -10.72 -10.86
C TRP A 8 9.92 -9.58 -10.53
N ALA A 9 9.75 -9.26 -9.24
CA ALA A 9 8.87 -8.18 -8.82
C ALA A 9 9.35 -6.80 -9.33
N GLY A 10 10.66 -6.56 -9.38
CA GLY A 10 11.24 -5.35 -9.96
C GLY A 10 10.96 -5.22 -11.47
N LEU A 11 11.07 -6.32 -12.22
CA LEU A 11 10.69 -6.34 -13.64
C LEU A 11 9.20 -6.09 -13.82
N ALA A 12 8.35 -6.65 -12.94
CA ALA A 12 6.92 -6.38 -12.93
C ALA A 12 6.61 -4.90 -12.67
N VAL A 13 7.33 -4.23 -11.76
CA VAL A 13 7.22 -2.78 -11.56
C VAL A 13 7.51 -2.02 -12.85
N LEU A 14 8.62 -2.32 -13.53
CA LEU A 14 8.97 -1.63 -14.78
C LEU A 14 7.94 -1.87 -15.88
N PHE A 15 7.44 -3.10 -15.99
CA PHE A 15 6.40 -3.43 -16.96
C PHE A 15 5.14 -2.58 -16.72
N TRP A 16 4.58 -2.61 -15.51
CA TRP A 16 3.31 -1.92 -15.24
C TRP A 16 3.45 -0.40 -15.16
N ALA A 17 4.54 0.12 -14.58
CA ALA A 17 4.73 1.55 -14.40
C ALA A 17 5.20 2.25 -15.68
N VAL A 18 5.93 1.56 -16.57
CA VAL A 18 6.54 2.18 -17.76
C VAL A 18 5.97 1.59 -19.04
N ALA A 19 6.11 0.28 -19.27
CA ALA A 19 5.69 -0.33 -20.53
C ALA A 19 4.16 -0.30 -20.72
N PHE A 20 3.41 -0.39 -19.63
CA PHE A 20 1.95 -0.28 -19.59
C PHE A 20 1.47 1.15 -19.30
N PHE A 21 2.36 2.14 -19.49
CA PHE A 21 2.08 3.58 -19.45
C PHE A 21 1.64 4.16 -18.10
N GLY A 22 1.67 3.39 -17.01
CA GLY A 22 1.22 3.88 -15.69
C GLY A 22 1.78 5.25 -15.24
N ILE A 23 3.09 5.44 -15.28
CA ILE A 23 3.72 6.72 -14.91
C ILE A 23 3.55 7.75 -16.02
N VAL A 24 3.59 7.31 -17.29
CA VAL A 24 3.49 8.19 -18.45
C VAL A 24 2.16 8.94 -18.41
N ASP A 25 1.06 8.24 -18.16
CA ASP A 25 -0.29 8.83 -18.12
C ASP A 25 -0.51 9.69 -16.88
N LEU A 26 0.19 9.42 -15.77
CA LEU A 26 0.21 10.36 -14.64
C LEU A 26 0.96 11.65 -14.97
N LEU A 27 2.00 11.57 -15.80
CA LEU A 27 2.77 12.74 -16.21
C LEU A 27 2.00 13.61 -17.22
N THR A 28 1.04 13.04 -17.96
CA THR A 28 0.20 13.82 -18.89
C THR A 28 -0.66 14.86 -18.16
N VAL A 29 -1.06 14.59 -16.91
CA VAL A 29 -1.78 15.54 -16.03
C VAL A 29 -1.00 16.84 -15.80
N PHE A 30 0.33 16.81 -15.88
CA PHE A 30 1.19 17.99 -15.75
C PHE A 30 1.65 18.54 -17.10
N SER A 31 1.26 17.90 -18.20
CA SER A 31 1.66 18.32 -19.54
C SER A 31 0.71 19.41 -20.05
N ALA A 32 1.27 20.41 -20.73
CA ALA A 32 0.49 21.45 -21.40
C ALA A 32 -0.07 21.00 -22.77
N ASN A 33 -0.17 19.69 -23.01
CA ASN A 33 -0.62 19.17 -24.29
C ASN A 33 -2.16 19.20 -24.35
N GLU A 34 -2.70 20.16 -25.10
CA GLU A 34 -4.14 20.33 -25.31
C GLU A 34 -4.82 19.08 -25.88
N GLY A 35 -4.07 18.23 -26.60
CA GLY A 35 -4.60 17.00 -27.20
C GLY A 35 -5.13 15.99 -26.18
N PHE A 36 -4.61 16.00 -24.95
CA PHE A 36 -5.08 15.10 -23.89
C PHE A 36 -6.06 15.77 -22.93
N ALA A 37 -6.28 17.09 -23.02
CA ALA A 37 -7.13 17.82 -22.08
C ALA A 37 -8.56 17.26 -22.02
N ALA A 38 -9.06 16.73 -23.15
CA ALA A 38 -10.38 16.10 -23.24
C ALA A 38 -10.49 14.76 -22.50
N VAL A 39 -9.38 14.06 -22.21
CA VAL A 39 -9.36 12.70 -21.64
C VAL A 39 -8.55 12.58 -20.34
N MET A 40 -8.11 13.71 -19.76
CA MET A 40 -7.27 13.74 -18.54
C MET A 40 -7.79 12.88 -17.37
N GLY A 41 -9.10 12.80 -17.17
CA GLY A 41 -9.68 11.96 -16.12
C GLY A 41 -9.46 10.46 -16.36
N LEU A 42 -9.53 10.02 -17.62
CA LEU A 42 -9.25 8.64 -18.04
C LEU A 42 -7.77 8.31 -17.87
N GLU A 43 -6.88 9.18 -18.36
CA GLU A 43 -5.42 9.08 -18.24
C GLU A 43 -4.99 8.95 -16.77
N ALA A 44 -5.51 9.83 -15.91
CA ALA A 44 -5.22 9.78 -14.49
C ALA A 44 -5.71 8.48 -13.85
N SER A 45 -6.87 7.96 -14.25
CA SER A 45 -7.42 6.70 -13.74
C SER A 45 -6.54 5.51 -14.13
N TRP A 46 -6.15 5.45 -15.40
CA TRP A 46 -5.21 4.44 -15.90
C TRP A 46 -3.89 4.50 -15.15
N GLY A 47 -3.27 5.69 -15.13
CA GLY A 47 -2.00 5.92 -14.49
C GLY A 47 -2.00 5.59 -13.00
N VAL A 48 -3.06 5.95 -12.27
CA VAL A 48 -3.25 5.62 -10.85
C VAL A 48 -3.29 4.11 -10.62
N LEU A 49 -4.07 3.38 -11.41
CA LEU A 49 -4.22 1.92 -11.25
C LEU A 49 -2.89 1.21 -11.49
N PHE A 50 -2.21 1.53 -12.59
CA PHE A 50 -0.98 0.82 -12.94
C PHE A 50 0.22 1.25 -12.10
N THR A 51 0.31 2.52 -11.69
CA THR A 51 1.42 3.02 -10.88
C THR A 51 1.26 2.72 -9.39
N PHE A 52 0.20 3.22 -8.76
CA PHE A 52 0.10 3.17 -7.29
C PHE A 52 -0.48 1.87 -6.79
N VAL A 53 -1.37 1.25 -7.56
CA VAL A 53 -2.04 0.00 -7.14
C VAL A 53 -1.22 -1.21 -7.56
N ILE A 54 -1.01 -1.42 -8.85
CA ILE A 54 -0.33 -2.63 -9.35
C ILE A 54 1.19 -2.55 -9.12
N SER A 55 1.85 -1.52 -9.65
CA SER A 55 3.31 -1.38 -9.49
C SER A 55 3.70 -1.16 -8.04
N GLY A 56 2.93 -0.38 -7.27
CA GLY A 56 3.14 -0.20 -5.84
C GLY A 56 3.13 -1.53 -5.05
N ALA A 57 2.24 -2.46 -5.40
CA ALA A 57 2.22 -3.79 -4.80
C ALA A 57 3.44 -4.63 -5.18
N PHE A 58 3.83 -4.67 -6.45
CA PHE A 58 5.05 -5.38 -6.86
C PHE A 58 6.31 -4.77 -6.24
N LEU A 59 6.39 -3.44 -6.11
CA LEU A 59 7.48 -2.77 -5.42
C LEU A 59 7.55 -3.18 -3.94
N ALA A 60 6.40 -3.32 -3.28
CA ALA A 60 6.34 -3.82 -1.91
C ALA A 60 6.86 -5.27 -1.81
N ILE A 61 6.59 -6.13 -2.80
CA ILE A 61 7.15 -7.50 -2.87
C ILE A 61 8.67 -7.44 -3.10
N ALA A 62 9.16 -6.59 -4.00
CA ALA A 62 10.58 -6.43 -4.26
C ALA A 62 11.34 -5.92 -3.01
N ALA A 63 10.77 -4.95 -2.30
CA ALA A 63 11.36 -4.43 -1.08
C ALA A 63 11.35 -5.47 0.06
N ARG A 64 10.20 -6.12 0.27
CA ARG A 64 9.93 -7.02 1.41
C ARG A 64 9.43 -8.40 0.96
N PRO A 65 10.27 -9.20 0.28
CA PRO A 65 9.86 -10.51 -0.27
C PRO A 65 9.51 -11.54 0.81
N GLN A 66 9.91 -11.31 2.05
CA GLN A 66 9.60 -12.20 3.18
C GLN A 66 8.15 -12.05 3.68
N GLU A 67 7.51 -10.92 3.39
CA GLU A 67 6.17 -10.57 3.87
C GLU A 67 5.28 -10.10 2.70
N PRO A 68 5.11 -10.90 1.63
CA PRO A 68 4.41 -10.45 0.43
C PRO A 68 2.89 -10.36 0.61
N GLY A 69 2.36 -10.78 1.76
CA GLY A 69 0.91 -10.92 2.01
C GLY A 69 0.09 -9.67 1.64
N PRO A 70 0.38 -8.49 2.21
CA PRO A 70 -0.33 -7.25 1.87
C PRO A 70 -0.36 -6.94 0.38
N ALA A 71 0.78 -7.12 -0.30
CA ALA A 71 0.89 -6.87 -1.73
C ALA A 71 0.11 -7.89 -2.56
N LEU A 72 0.17 -9.18 -2.20
CA LEU A 72 -0.61 -10.20 -2.89
C LEU A 72 -2.11 -9.97 -2.74
N VAL A 73 -2.58 -9.57 -1.55
CA VAL A 73 -4.00 -9.23 -1.34
C VAL A 73 -4.38 -8.04 -2.22
N GLN A 74 -3.57 -6.97 -2.26
CA GLN A 74 -3.81 -5.84 -3.15
C GLN A 74 -3.92 -6.26 -4.62
N LEU A 75 -2.97 -7.06 -5.12
CA LEU A 75 -2.99 -7.56 -6.51
C LEU A 75 -4.22 -8.43 -6.80
N TRP A 76 -4.62 -9.30 -5.87
CA TRP A 76 -5.82 -10.12 -6.03
C TRP A 76 -7.11 -9.29 -5.95
N THR A 77 -7.16 -8.28 -5.09
CA THR A 77 -8.29 -7.31 -5.06
C THR A 77 -8.39 -6.57 -6.38
N THR A 78 -7.27 -6.15 -6.97
CA THR A 78 -7.23 -5.53 -8.30
C THR A 78 -7.68 -6.49 -9.40
N ALA A 79 -7.20 -7.73 -9.40
CA ALA A 79 -7.63 -8.75 -10.36
C ALA A 79 -9.14 -9.02 -10.26
N ALA A 80 -9.68 -9.11 -9.05
CA ALA A 80 -11.13 -9.26 -8.84
C ALA A 80 -11.91 -8.05 -9.37
N ALA A 81 -11.43 -6.83 -9.14
CA ALA A 81 -12.04 -5.61 -9.64
C ALA A 81 -12.03 -5.53 -11.18
N LEU A 82 -10.93 -5.92 -11.82
CA LEU A 82 -10.82 -6.02 -13.29
C LEU A 82 -11.79 -7.06 -13.87
N LEU A 83 -11.90 -8.24 -13.25
CA LEU A 83 -12.84 -9.26 -13.69
C LEU A 83 -14.30 -8.82 -13.54
N LEU A 84 -14.63 -8.13 -12.44
CA LEU A 84 -15.96 -7.54 -12.25
C LEU A 84 -16.24 -6.44 -13.29
N ALA A 85 -15.27 -5.58 -13.57
CA ALA A 85 -15.41 -4.56 -14.61
C ALA A 85 -15.66 -5.19 -15.99
N TRP A 86 -14.88 -6.22 -16.37
CA TRP A 86 -15.13 -6.98 -17.60
C TRP A 86 -16.57 -7.53 -17.67
N ILE A 87 -17.07 -8.10 -16.57
CA ILE A 87 -18.44 -8.62 -16.50
C ILE A 87 -19.46 -7.51 -16.74
N PHE A 88 -19.28 -6.34 -16.12
CA PHE A 88 -20.26 -5.25 -16.19
C PHE A 88 -20.18 -4.44 -17.49
N THR A 89 -19.00 -4.23 -18.04
CA THR A 89 -18.82 -3.46 -19.29
C THR A 89 -19.04 -4.31 -20.53
N HIS A 90 -18.85 -5.63 -20.44
CA HIS A 90 -18.75 -6.54 -21.58
C HIS A 90 -17.58 -6.24 -22.54
N ASP A 91 -16.60 -5.46 -22.07
CA ASP A 91 -15.40 -5.11 -22.83
C ASP A 91 -14.21 -5.99 -22.43
N THR A 92 -13.44 -6.51 -23.39
CA THR A 92 -12.35 -7.45 -23.11
C THR A 92 -11.10 -6.79 -22.50
N SER A 93 -11.01 -5.47 -22.46
CA SER A 93 -9.82 -4.75 -21.98
C SER A 93 -9.44 -5.10 -20.55
N PRO A 94 -10.34 -5.07 -19.54
CA PRO A 94 -10.01 -5.47 -18.18
C PRO A 94 -9.66 -6.97 -18.08
N LEU A 95 -10.25 -7.81 -18.92
CA LEU A 95 -9.93 -9.24 -18.97
C LEU A 95 -8.49 -9.47 -19.44
N VAL A 96 -8.03 -8.76 -20.48
CA VAL A 96 -6.64 -8.83 -20.95
C VAL A 96 -5.69 -8.42 -19.85
N VAL A 97 -5.97 -7.31 -19.15
CA VAL A 97 -5.15 -6.85 -18.02
C VAL A 97 -5.12 -7.88 -16.89
N ALA A 98 -6.28 -8.43 -16.52
CA ALA A 98 -6.38 -9.47 -15.49
C ALA A 98 -5.62 -10.75 -15.89
N ALA A 99 -5.70 -11.16 -17.15
CA ALA A 99 -5.02 -12.34 -17.69
C ALA A 99 -3.49 -12.20 -17.64
N ILE A 100 -2.94 -10.98 -17.69
CA ILE A 100 -1.52 -10.70 -17.47
C ILE A 100 -1.21 -10.63 -15.96
N LEU A 101 -2.03 -9.93 -15.19
CA LEU A 101 -1.79 -9.68 -13.76
C LEU A 101 -1.80 -10.96 -12.90
N ILE A 102 -2.76 -11.85 -13.16
CA ILE A 102 -2.95 -13.10 -12.40
C ILE A 102 -1.70 -14.01 -12.43
N PRO A 103 -1.15 -14.40 -13.60
CA PRO A 103 0.04 -15.24 -13.64
C PRO A 103 1.25 -14.56 -12.99
N MET A 104 1.41 -13.23 -13.16
CA MET A 104 2.50 -12.51 -12.51
C MET A 104 2.39 -12.52 -10.96
N THR A 105 1.16 -12.43 -10.47
CA THR A 105 0.84 -12.51 -9.03
C THR A 105 1.07 -13.93 -8.50
N LEU A 106 0.69 -14.95 -9.25
CA LEU A 106 0.94 -16.35 -8.92
C LEU A 106 2.44 -16.67 -8.86
N LEU A 107 3.22 -16.23 -9.85
CA LEU A 107 4.68 -16.41 -9.87
C LEU A 107 5.34 -15.79 -8.63
N SER A 108 4.91 -14.58 -8.25
CA SER A 108 5.38 -13.90 -7.04
C SER A 108 5.03 -14.68 -5.75
N SER A 109 3.85 -15.30 -5.74
CA SER A 109 3.39 -16.13 -4.61
C SER A 109 4.21 -17.41 -4.47
N VAL A 110 4.57 -18.06 -5.58
CA VAL A 110 5.37 -19.30 -5.59
C VAL A 110 6.81 -19.01 -5.20
N ALA A 111 7.41 -17.95 -5.75
CA ALA A 111 8.79 -17.56 -5.45
C ALA A 111 9.00 -17.29 -3.94
N GLY A 112 8.06 -16.61 -3.29
CA GLY A 112 8.13 -16.33 -1.84
C GLY A 112 8.01 -17.57 -0.94
N ARG A 113 7.30 -18.63 -1.38
CA ARG A 113 7.19 -19.88 -0.60
C ARG A 113 8.49 -20.68 -0.60
N HIS A 114 9.22 -20.66 -1.70
CA HIS A 114 10.46 -21.45 -1.85
C HIS A 114 11.57 -20.97 -0.92
N ASP A 115 11.67 -19.65 -0.70
CA ASP A 115 12.66 -19.08 0.21
C ASP A 115 12.45 -19.45 1.68
N ARG A 116 11.18 -19.43 2.14
CA ARG A 116 10.87 -19.74 3.55
C ARG A 116 11.33 -21.15 3.95
N ARG A 117 11.18 -22.12 3.05
CA ARG A 117 11.60 -23.52 3.27
C ARG A 117 13.12 -23.68 3.35
N SER A 118 13.87 -22.93 2.54
CA SER A 118 15.33 -23.00 2.52
C SER A 118 15.94 -22.44 3.80
N THR A 119 15.37 -21.38 4.38
CA THR A 119 15.84 -20.82 5.65
C THR A 119 15.48 -21.64 6.89
N SER A 120 14.44 -22.49 6.82
CA SER A 120 14.05 -23.36 7.94
C SER A 120 14.87 -24.65 8.06
N GLY A 121 15.72 -24.98 7.08
CA GLY A 121 16.61 -26.15 7.11
C GLY A 121 17.86 -25.97 7.99
N GLY A 122 17.93 -24.91 8.80
CA GLY A 122 19.09 -24.57 9.61
C GLY A 122 19.25 -25.45 10.85
N SER A 123 20.19 -26.38 10.77
CA SER A 123 20.96 -27.06 11.83
C SER A 123 20.18 -27.63 13.05
N PRO A 124 20.12 -28.97 13.21
CA PRO A 124 19.45 -29.67 14.33
C PRO A 124 19.90 -29.35 15.77
N GLY A 125 20.72 -28.33 16.00
CA GLY A 125 21.45 -28.15 17.26
C GLY A 125 21.36 -26.79 17.95
N SER A 126 20.45 -25.88 17.56
CA SER A 126 20.32 -24.57 18.23
C SER A 126 19.10 -24.52 19.16
N PRO A 127 19.21 -24.97 20.42
CA PRO A 127 18.19 -24.72 21.43
C PRO A 127 18.21 -23.23 21.79
N SER A 128 17.04 -22.61 21.94
CA SER A 128 16.80 -21.26 22.52
C SER A 128 16.46 -20.07 21.60
N ARG A 129 16.00 -20.27 20.35
CA ARG A 129 15.09 -19.25 19.79
C ARG A 129 13.72 -19.45 20.40
N GLN A 130 13.47 -18.78 21.53
CA GLN A 130 12.13 -18.65 22.09
C GLN A 130 11.17 -18.35 20.94
N PRO A 131 10.07 -19.11 20.79
CA PRO A 131 9.09 -18.87 19.77
C PRO A 131 8.50 -17.50 20.09
N ARG A 132 9.08 -16.46 19.49
CA ARG A 132 8.49 -15.12 19.40
C ARG A 132 7.07 -15.43 18.98
N ARG A 133 6.11 -15.29 19.90
CA ARG A 133 4.70 -15.55 19.65
C ARG A 133 4.40 -14.76 18.40
N ARG A 134 4.40 -15.45 17.25
CA ARG A 134 3.78 -14.98 16.03
C ARG A 134 2.34 -14.97 16.43
N ARG A 135 1.93 -13.88 17.10
CA ARG A 135 0.54 -13.51 17.31
C ARG A 135 0.00 -13.60 15.90
N THR A 136 -0.69 -14.69 15.62
CA THR A 136 -1.12 -15.06 14.28
C THR A 136 -2.06 -13.94 13.87
N THR A 137 -1.54 -12.98 13.11
CA THR A 137 -2.23 -11.80 12.57
C THR A 137 -3.24 -12.20 11.48
N SER A 138 -3.77 -13.43 11.56
CA SER A 138 -4.80 -13.97 10.68
C SER A 138 -6.20 -13.74 11.22
N GLY A 139 -6.34 -13.18 12.42
CA GLY A 139 -7.64 -12.79 12.96
C GLY A 139 -8.18 -11.56 12.24
N LEU A 140 -9.49 -11.56 11.99
CA LEU A 140 -10.23 -10.35 11.61
C LEU A 140 -10.13 -9.36 12.77
N ASP A 141 -9.64 -8.16 12.49
CA ASP A 141 -9.51 -7.07 13.45
C ASP A 141 -10.31 -5.87 12.89
N PRO A 142 -11.60 -5.73 13.26
CA PRO A 142 -12.44 -4.67 12.72
C PRO A 142 -11.99 -3.29 13.25
N SER A 143 -11.74 -2.34 12.35
CA SER A 143 -11.48 -0.93 12.69
C SER A 143 -12.74 -0.08 12.51
N GLY A 144 -13.27 0.45 13.61
CA GLY A 144 -14.44 1.34 13.59
C GLY A 144 -14.25 2.57 12.68
N PRO A 145 -13.14 3.32 12.76
CA PRO A 145 -12.88 4.44 11.85
C PRO A 145 -12.86 4.04 10.37
N LEU A 146 -12.22 2.92 10.01
CA LEU A 146 -12.20 2.45 8.62
C LEU A 146 -13.56 1.95 8.17
N LEU A 147 -14.37 1.35 9.06
CA LEU A 147 -15.74 0.97 8.76
C LEU A 147 -16.59 2.20 8.42
N LEU A 148 -16.48 3.30 9.17
CA LEU A 148 -17.17 4.55 8.86
C LEU A 148 -16.75 5.10 7.49
N LEU A 149 -15.44 5.09 7.20
CA LEU A 149 -14.93 5.50 5.89
C LEU A 149 -15.38 4.56 4.75
N ALA A 150 -15.56 3.26 5.03
CA ALA A 150 -16.11 2.32 4.06
C ALA A 150 -17.59 2.60 3.79
N LEU A 151 -18.39 2.91 4.82
CA LEU A 151 -19.82 3.24 4.64
C LEU A 151 -20.05 4.47 3.75
N VAL A 152 -19.12 5.43 3.76
CA VAL A 152 -19.18 6.62 2.89
C VAL A 152 -18.48 6.36 1.55
N GLY A 153 -17.30 5.75 1.59
CA GLY A 153 -16.45 5.57 0.41
C GLY A 153 -16.98 4.54 -0.57
N VAL A 154 -17.54 3.42 -0.10
CA VAL A 154 -18.03 2.35 -0.99
C VAL A 154 -19.15 2.84 -1.91
N PRO A 155 -20.23 3.50 -1.43
CA PRO A 155 -21.25 4.05 -2.32
C PRO A 155 -20.68 5.06 -3.32
N PHE A 156 -19.75 5.91 -2.88
CA PHE A 156 -19.12 6.93 -3.72
C PHE A 156 -18.29 6.32 -4.86
N TRP A 157 -17.35 5.43 -4.53
CA TRP A 157 -16.48 4.78 -5.51
C TRP A 157 -17.23 3.75 -6.38
N TRP A 158 -18.30 3.15 -5.86
CA TRP A 158 -19.22 2.34 -6.65
C TRP A 158 -19.96 3.18 -7.69
N ALA A 159 -20.49 4.34 -7.31
CA ALA A 159 -21.16 5.25 -8.26
C ALA A 159 -20.19 5.71 -9.36
N TYR A 160 -18.94 6.01 -8.99
CA TYR A 160 -17.88 6.31 -9.95
C TYR A 160 -17.63 5.15 -10.93
N ALA A 161 -17.55 3.91 -10.43
CA ALA A 161 -17.40 2.73 -11.27
C ALA A 161 -18.62 2.50 -12.18
N ALA A 162 -19.84 2.66 -11.65
CA ALA A 162 -21.08 2.48 -12.40
C ALA A 162 -21.22 3.49 -13.55
N ALA A 163 -20.86 4.75 -13.31
CA ALA A 163 -20.81 5.77 -14.36
C ALA A 163 -19.81 5.39 -15.47
N ALA A 164 -18.63 4.88 -15.10
CA ALA A 164 -17.65 4.41 -16.08
C ALA A 164 -18.15 3.19 -16.87
N VAL A 165 -18.92 2.29 -16.26
CA VAL A 165 -19.58 1.18 -16.97
C VAL A 165 -20.59 1.71 -17.99
N GLU A 166 -21.47 2.62 -17.59
CA GLU A 166 -22.47 3.20 -18.49
C GLU A 166 -21.83 3.92 -19.67
N LEU A 167 -20.79 4.72 -19.41
CA LEU A 167 -20.06 5.44 -20.45
C LEU A 167 -19.30 4.49 -21.38
N SER A 168 -18.71 3.40 -20.87
CA SER A 168 -18.05 2.40 -21.73
C SER A 168 -18.97 1.75 -22.77
N GLN A 169 -20.29 1.79 -22.54
CA GLN A 169 -21.30 1.21 -23.42
C GLN A 169 -21.96 2.26 -24.34
N THR A 170 -21.61 3.54 -24.16
CA THR A 170 -22.22 4.64 -24.91
C THR A 170 -21.49 4.86 -26.24
N PRO A 171 -22.15 4.67 -27.40
CA PRO A 171 -21.49 4.82 -28.69
C PRO A 171 -21.00 6.25 -28.94
N GLY A 172 -19.77 6.40 -29.40
CA GLY A 172 -19.18 7.70 -29.75
C GLY A 172 -18.83 8.57 -28.55
N ILE A 173 -18.81 8.01 -27.34
CA ILE A 173 -18.25 8.70 -26.18
C ILE A 173 -16.74 8.93 -26.41
N GLU A 174 -16.25 10.05 -25.91
CA GLU A 174 -14.81 10.32 -25.89
C GLU A 174 -14.11 9.25 -25.02
N ASP A 175 -13.03 8.66 -25.56
CA ASP A 175 -12.21 7.64 -24.90
C ASP A 175 -10.77 7.78 -25.41
N ASP A 176 -9.82 7.28 -24.63
CA ASP A 176 -8.46 7.04 -25.12
C ASP A 176 -8.23 5.53 -25.29
N ILE A 177 -7.31 5.17 -26.20
CA ILE A 177 -6.97 3.77 -26.47
C ILE A 177 -5.48 3.58 -26.28
N THR A 178 -5.11 2.94 -25.17
CA THR A 178 -3.73 2.59 -24.88
C THR A 178 -3.53 1.09 -25.08
N TRP A 179 -2.57 0.70 -25.92
CA TRP A 179 -2.33 -0.70 -26.31
C TRP A 179 -3.53 -1.44 -26.92
N GLY A 180 -4.47 -0.73 -27.55
CA GLY A 180 -5.70 -1.33 -28.07
C GLY A 180 -6.72 -1.66 -26.97
N LEU A 181 -6.57 -1.07 -25.78
CA LEU A 181 -7.44 -1.24 -24.63
C LEU A 181 -8.14 0.09 -24.32
N THR A 182 -9.45 0.04 -24.09
CA THR A 182 -10.29 1.21 -23.76
C THR A 182 -10.13 1.61 -22.29
N HIS A 183 -10.20 2.90 -21.97
CA HIS A 183 -9.97 3.37 -20.60
C HIS A 183 -11.19 3.23 -19.69
N TRP A 184 -12.40 3.44 -20.21
CA TRP A 184 -13.62 3.41 -19.40
C TRP A 184 -13.78 2.12 -18.56
N PRO A 185 -13.61 0.91 -19.11
CA PRO A 185 -13.66 -0.32 -18.31
C PRO A 185 -12.56 -0.44 -17.26
N VAL A 186 -11.37 0.12 -17.53
CA VAL A 186 -10.26 0.13 -16.56
C VAL A 186 -10.52 1.13 -15.44
N GLN A 187 -11.13 2.28 -15.75
CA GLN A 187 -11.61 3.24 -14.76
C GLN A 187 -12.69 2.62 -13.86
N ALA A 188 -13.62 1.84 -14.42
CA ALA A 188 -14.60 1.09 -13.65
C ALA A 188 -13.92 0.12 -12.66
N ALA A 189 -12.88 -0.60 -13.10
CA ALA A 189 -12.09 -1.46 -12.24
C ALA A 189 -11.38 -0.69 -11.11
N LEU A 190 -10.90 0.53 -11.34
CA LEU A 190 -10.30 1.36 -10.30
C LEU A 190 -11.30 1.74 -9.21
N GLY A 191 -12.51 2.19 -9.58
CA GLY A 191 -13.57 2.50 -8.60
C GLY A 191 -13.99 1.28 -7.77
N LEU A 192 -14.10 0.12 -8.41
CA LEU A 192 -14.34 -1.16 -7.73
C LEU A 192 -13.18 -1.52 -6.79
N TYR A 193 -11.93 -1.35 -7.22
CA TYR A 193 -10.76 -1.60 -6.38
C TYR A 193 -10.76 -0.71 -5.13
N LEU A 194 -11.00 0.59 -5.25
CA LEU A 194 -11.01 1.52 -4.11
C LEU A 194 -12.11 1.14 -3.09
N SER A 195 -13.27 0.72 -3.58
CA SER A 195 -14.38 0.19 -2.76
C SER A 195 -13.99 -1.09 -2.01
N LEU A 196 -13.43 -2.07 -2.73
CA LEU A 196 -13.02 -3.34 -2.13
C LEU A 196 -11.84 -3.19 -1.17
N ALA A 197 -10.89 -2.32 -1.49
CA ALA A 197 -9.69 -2.09 -0.69
C ALA A 197 -10.02 -1.53 0.69
N VAL A 198 -10.93 -0.55 0.79
CA VAL A 198 -11.34 0.00 2.10
C VAL A 198 -12.09 -1.04 2.94
N LEU A 199 -12.90 -1.90 2.32
CA LEU A 199 -13.55 -3.03 2.99
C LEU A 199 -12.54 -4.04 3.52
N VAL A 200 -11.54 -4.42 2.70
CA VAL A 200 -10.46 -5.32 3.14
C VAL A 200 -9.70 -4.72 4.33
N MET A 201 -9.31 -3.45 4.26
CA MET A 201 -8.60 -2.76 5.35
C MET A 201 -9.41 -2.67 6.64
N THR A 202 -10.74 -2.60 6.54
CA THR A 202 -11.63 -2.56 7.70
C THR A 202 -11.44 -3.78 8.58
N PHE A 203 -11.27 -4.96 8.00
CA PHE A 203 -11.18 -6.23 8.74
C PHE A 203 -9.78 -6.83 8.79
N TRP A 204 -8.84 -6.35 7.98
CA TRP A 204 -7.53 -6.95 7.82
C TRP A 204 -6.39 -5.96 8.09
N ALA A 205 -5.99 -5.90 9.37
CA ALA A 205 -4.93 -5.01 9.86
C ALA A 205 -3.60 -5.08 9.09
N PRO A 206 -3.08 -6.26 8.68
CA PRO A 206 -1.80 -6.34 7.96
C PRO A 206 -1.77 -5.57 6.63
N GLY A 207 -2.92 -5.43 5.96
CA GLY A 207 -3.03 -4.73 4.68
C GLY A 207 -3.15 -3.21 4.79
N ARG A 208 -3.51 -2.67 5.97
CA ARG A 208 -3.89 -1.26 6.16
C ARG A 208 -2.83 -0.27 5.67
N THR A 209 -1.56 -0.54 5.86
CA THR A 209 -0.49 0.37 5.43
C THR A 209 -0.37 0.43 3.90
N LEU A 210 -0.29 -0.73 3.22
CA LEU A 210 -0.08 -0.74 1.78
C LEU A 210 -1.33 -0.28 1.03
N LEU A 211 -2.48 -0.94 1.28
CA LEU A 211 -3.74 -0.59 0.63
C LEU A 211 -4.14 0.85 0.97
N GLY A 212 -3.92 1.30 2.20
CA GLY A 212 -4.25 2.66 2.62
C GLY A 212 -3.37 3.71 1.93
N THR A 213 -2.10 3.40 1.65
CA THR A 213 -1.21 4.31 0.89
C THR A 213 -1.71 4.40 -0.54
N SER A 214 -2.00 3.26 -1.17
CA SER A 214 -2.53 3.23 -2.54
C SER A 214 -3.86 3.99 -2.61
N CYS A 215 -4.85 3.69 -1.77
CA CYS A 215 -6.12 4.42 -1.74
C CYS A 215 -5.95 5.93 -1.54
N TRP A 216 -5.07 6.34 -0.62
CA TRP A 216 -4.80 7.76 -0.37
C TRP A 216 -4.25 8.46 -1.61
N ILE A 217 -3.13 7.98 -2.15
CA ILE A 217 -2.48 8.62 -3.29
C ILE A 217 -3.40 8.59 -4.51
N SER A 218 -4.05 7.44 -4.77
CA SER A 218 -5.03 7.30 -5.85
C SER A 218 -6.13 8.36 -5.77
N SER A 219 -6.76 8.51 -4.60
CA SER A 219 -7.90 9.42 -4.43
C SER A 219 -7.48 10.89 -4.48
N VAL A 220 -6.30 11.22 -3.96
CA VAL A 220 -5.75 12.58 -4.02
C VAL A 220 -5.43 12.97 -5.46
N VAL A 221 -4.78 12.08 -6.21
CA VAL A 221 -4.45 12.33 -7.61
C VAL A 221 -5.72 12.46 -8.45
N LEU A 222 -6.68 11.53 -8.32
CA LEU A 222 -7.96 11.62 -9.04
C LEU A 222 -8.72 12.91 -8.70
N GLY A 223 -8.90 13.20 -7.41
CA GLY A 223 -9.61 14.41 -7.00
C GLY A 223 -8.93 15.70 -7.44
N ALA A 224 -7.59 15.73 -7.45
CA ALA A 224 -6.84 16.87 -7.99
C ALA A 224 -7.02 16.99 -9.52
N THR A 225 -6.95 15.89 -10.26
CA THR A 225 -7.19 15.87 -11.71
C THR A 225 -8.60 16.35 -12.04
N TRP A 226 -9.62 15.90 -11.31
CA TRP A 226 -11.00 16.35 -11.54
C TRP A 226 -11.20 17.84 -11.27
N LEU A 227 -10.46 18.41 -10.30
CA LEU A 227 -10.47 19.86 -10.06
C LEU A 227 -9.78 20.65 -11.18
N LEU A 228 -8.70 20.10 -11.75
CA LEU A 228 -7.94 20.75 -12.82
C LEU A 228 -8.63 20.63 -14.19
N TYR A 229 -9.30 19.51 -14.43
CA TYR A 229 -9.90 19.15 -15.72
C TYR A 229 -11.34 18.65 -15.57
N PRO A 230 -12.27 19.45 -14.99
CA PRO A 230 -13.62 19.00 -14.65
C PRO A 230 -14.46 18.57 -15.87
N ALA A 231 -14.15 19.12 -17.05
CA ALA A 231 -14.84 18.80 -18.30
C ALA A 231 -14.22 17.61 -19.08
N SER A 232 -13.13 17.03 -18.58
CA SER A 232 -12.48 15.90 -19.25
C SER A 232 -13.28 14.60 -19.07
N ALA A 233 -13.27 13.74 -20.08
CA ALA A 233 -13.72 12.37 -19.98
C ALA A 233 -13.01 11.67 -18.80
N GLY A 234 -13.77 10.86 -18.07
CA GLY A 234 -13.34 10.17 -16.86
C GLY A 234 -13.36 11.02 -15.58
N SER A 235 -13.55 12.34 -15.67
CA SER A 235 -13.65 13.23 -14.52
C SER A 235 -15.06 13.32 -13.95
N VAL A 236 -15.15 13.72 -12.67
CA VAL A 236 -16.42 14.03 -12.01
C VAL A 236 -16.66 15.54 -12.11
N ASP A 237 -17.74 15.95 -12.80
CA ASP A 237 -18.15 17.35 -12.94
C ASP A 237 -18.80 17.90 -11.65
N SER A 238 -18.04 17.85 -10.55
CA SER A 238 -18.45 18.40 -9.27
C SER A 238 -17.22 18.70 -8.41
N VAL A 239 -17.01 19.99 -8.14
CA VAL A 239 -15.96 20.47 -7.23
C VAL A 239 -16.11 19.82 -5.85
N GLY A 240 -17.34 19.70 -5.34
CA GLY A 240 -17.62 19.11 -4.03
C GLY A 240 -17.21 17.63 -3.96
N LEU A 241 -17.54 16.84 -4.98
CA LEU A 241 -17.16 15.42 -5.03
C LEU A 241 -15.66 15.23 -5.22
N SER A 242 -15.00 16.14 -5.95
CA SER A 242 -13.55 16.12 -6.12
C SER A 242 -12.82 16.41 -4.80
N ILE A 243 -13.25 17.43 -4.06
CA ILE A 243 -12.74 17.70 -2.70
C ILE A 243 -13.03 16.52 -1.77
N LEU A 244 -14.22 15.93 -1.87
CA LEU A 244 -14.59 14.77 -1.06
C LEU A 244 -13.67 13.56 -1.34
N ALA A 245 -13.29 13.31 -2.59
CA ALA A 245 -12.33 12.25 -2.92
C ALA A 245 -10.95 12.48 -2.27
N VAL A 246 -10.43 13.72 -2.35
CA VAL A 246 -9.17 14.11 -1.70
C VAL A 246 -9.25 13.94 -0.18
N ALA A 247 -10.33 14.44 0.42
CA ALA A 247 -10.57 14.37 1.86
C ALA A 247 -10.74 12.93 2.34
N TRP A 248 -11.48 12.11 1.60
CA TRP A 248 -11.69 10.69 1.90
C TRP A 248 -10.37 9.91 1.87
N GLY A 249 -9.58 10.06 0.80
CA GLY A 249 -8.28 9.39 0.69
C GLY A 249 -7.34 9.79 1.82
N THR A 250 -7.34 11.08 2.18
CA THR A 250 -6.54 11.61 3.29
C THR A 250 -7.01 11.05 4.63
N ALA A 251 -8.32 10.93 4.85
CA ALA A 251 -8.86 10.30 6.05
C ALA A 251 -8.47 8.82 6.15
N VAL A 252 -8.52 8.07 5.04
CA VAL A 252 -8.05 6.66 4.98
C VAL A 252 -6.57 6.57 5.40
N PHE A 253 -5.73 7.50 4.92
CA PHE A 253 -4.31 7.55 5.30
C PHE A 253 -4.11 7.69 6.82
N PHE A 254 -4.87 8.54 7.50
CA PHE A 254 -4.73 8.73 8.94
C PHE A 254 -5.37 7.60 9.73
N CYS A 255 -6.58 7.17 9.35
CA CYS A 255 -7.32 6.13 10.06
C CYS A 255 -6.64 4.76 10.03
N ARG A 256 -5.78 4.48 9.04
CA ARG A 256 -5.03 3.21 8.99
C ARG A 256 -4.08 3.02 10.18
N TYR A 257 -3.69 4.11 10.87
CA TYR A 257 -2.85 4.07 12.06
C TYR A 257 -3.66 3.98 13.37
N LEU A 258 -4.95 4.29 13.32
CA LEU A 258 -5.87 4.22 14.46
C LEU A 258 -6.33 2.77 14.62
N GLY A 259 -5.76 2.06 15.60
CA GLY A 259 -6.10 0.66 15.87
C GLY A 259 -4.89 -0.26 16.01
N HIS A 260 -3.67 0.26 15.99
CA HIS A 260 -2.54 -0.52 16.50
C HIS A 260 -2.73 -0.75 18.01
N PRO A 261 -2.74 -2.01 18.48
CA PRO A 261 -2.74 -2.29 19.91
C PRO A 261 -1.59 -1.51 20.54
N ARG A 262 -1.87 -0.75 21.60
CA ARG A 262 -0.79 -0.18 22.41
C ARG A 262 0.13 -1.35 22.79
N PRO A 263 1.46 -1.20 22.65
CA PRO A 263 2.37 -2.22 23.15
C PRO A 263 1.96 -2.50 24.59
N ASP A 264 1.74 -3.77 24.92
CA ASP A 264 1.48 -4.15 26.31
C ASP A 264 2.60 -3.52 27.15
N PRO A 265 2.27 -2.85 28.27
CA PRO A 265 3.30 -2.27 29.13
C PRO A 265 4.34 -3.36 29.42
N PRO A 266 5.64 -3.02 29.43
CA PRO A 266 6.67 -3.99 29.76
C PRO A 266 6.25 -4.71 31.04
N ASP A 267 6.32 -6.03 31.03
CA ASP A 267 5.86 -6.86 32.13
C ASP A 267 6.78 -6.58 33.34
N ASP A 268 6.41 -5.60 34.16
CA ASP A 268 7.18 -5.12 35.31
C ASP A 268 7.45 -6.27 36.32
N GLY A 269 6.76 -7.40 36.16
CA GLY A 269 6.98 -8.64 36.89
C GLY A 269 8.37 -9.27 36.71
N VAL A 270 9.12 -8.94 35.65
CA VAL A 270 10.51 -9.44 35.48
C VAL A 270 11.53 -8.59 36.24
N LEU A 271 11.22 -7.32 36.55
CA LEU A 271 12.06 -6.50 37.42
C LEU A 271 11.76 -6.70 38.91
N ALA A 272 10.66 -7.38 39.26
CA ALA A 272 10.28 -7.63 40.65
C ALA A 272 11.07 -8.76 41.36
N VAL A 273 11.85 -9.60 40.65
CA VAL A 273 12.50 -10.79 41.23
C VAL A 273 14.03 -10.64 41.44
N HIS A 274 14.59 -9.48 41.12
CA HIS A 274 15.86 -9.04 41.71
C HIS A 274 15.63 -7.89 42.67
N ARG A 275 14.67 -8.05 43.59
CA ARG A 275 14.90 -7.50 44.93
C ARG A 275 16.12 -8.27 45.44
N PRO A 276 17.30 -7.64 45.59
CA PRO A 276 18.40 -8.30 46.26
C PRO A 276 17.84 -8.73 47.61
N LEU A 277 17.94 -10.02 47.94
CA LEU A 277 17.90 -10.42 49.34
C LEU A 277 18.86 -9.46 50.03
N GLY A 278 18.29 -8.53 50.82
CA GLY A 278 19.08 -7.52 51.50
C GLY A 278 20.25 -8.23 52.18
N PRO A 279 21.46 -7.66 52.16
CA PRO A 279 22.57 -8.23 52.89
C PRO A 279 22.08 -8.46 54.31
N GLN A 280 22.06 -9.72 54.76
CA GLN A 280 22.02 -9.98 56.19
C GLN A 280 23.21 -9.22 56.75
N LEU A 281 22.90 -8.15 57.50
CA LEU A 281 23.85 -7.31 58.21
C LEU A 281 24.48 -8.15 59.33
N SER A 282 25.36 -9.06 58.94
CA SER A 282 26.29 -9.73 59.83
C SER A 282 27.64 -9.09 59.59
N GLY A 283 27.85 -7.95 60.28
CA GLY A 283 29.17 -7.49 60.70
C GLY A 283 30.21 -7.14 59.61
N THR A 284 30.83 -5.99 59.84
CA THR A 284 32.29 -5.77 59.83
C THR A 284 32.69 -4.55 59.00
N ARG A 285 32.79 -3.43 59.71
CA ARG A 285 33.95 -2.53 59.77
C ARG A 285 34.74 -2.26 58.46
N ALA A 286 34.67 -0.98 58.08
CA ALA A 286 35.78 -0.12 57.67
C ALA A 286 36.53 -0.41 56.35
N ARG A 287 36.50 0.56 55.43
CA ARG A 287 37.53 1.61 55.28
C ARG A 287 37.29 2.40 53.99
N HIS A 288 37.02 3.68 54.20
CA HIS A 288 37.51 4.83 53.44
C HIS A 288 38.67 4.54 52.47
N VAL A 289 38.46 4.75 51.16
CA VAL A 289 39.52 5.11 50.20
C VAL A 289 38.90 6.04 49.14
N ASP A 290 39.34 7.30 49.19
CA ASP A 290 39.26 8.30 48.14
C ASP A 290 40.02 7.86 46.87
N ARG A 291 39.49 8.20 45.68
CA ARG A 291 40.26 8.56 44.47
C ARG A 291 39.31 9.03 43.36
N ALA A 292 39.32 10.33 43.05
CA ALA A 292 40.05 10.95 41.92
C ALA A 292 39.43 10.55 40.56
N ALA A 293 38.55 11.36 39.97
CA ALA A 293 38.87 12.54 39.15
C ALA A 293 39.83 12.20 38.00
N HIS A 294 39.29 11.99 36.79
CA HIS A 294 40.03 12.15 35.54
C HIS A 294 39.09 12.53 34.38
N ASP A 295 39.13 13.82 34.06
CA ASP A 295 39.39 14.43 32.76
C ASP A 295 38.69 13.91 31.49
N ASN A 296 37.76 14.75 31.02
CA ASN A 296 37.27 14.84 29.65
C ASN A 296 38.32 15.50 28.74
N PRO A 297 38.68 14.91 27.58
CA PRO A 297 39.29 15.66 26.49
C PRO A 297 38.23 16.36 25.63
N VAL A 298 38.42 17.68 25.50
CA VAL A 298 37.79 18.58 24.54
C VAL A 298 38.27 18.23 23.12
N LEU A 299 37.35 18.06 22.17
CA LEU A 299 37.67 18.00 20.74
C LEU A 299 37.36 19.37 20.07
N PRO A 300 38.27 19.90 19.23
CA PRO A 300 38.09 21.18 18.54
C PRO A 300 37.34 21.05 17.20
N GLY A 301 36.47 22.04 16.97
CA GLY A 301 36.19 22.76 15.72
C GLY A 301 36.17 22.01 14.39
N PHE A 302 34.98 21.96 13.76
CA PHE A 302 34.87 21.91 12.30
C PHE A 302 34.27 23.20 11.74
N THR A 303 35.00 23.71 10.76
CA THR A 303 34.83 24.91 9.96
C THR A 303 33.60 24.88 9.06
N GLN A 304 32.98 26.05 8.97
CA GLN A 304 31.99 26.49 8.01
C GLN A 304 32.58 26.47 6.58
N ILE A 305 31.84 25.89 5.63
CA ILE A 305 32.11 26.02 4.19
C ILE A 305 30.89 26.71 3.59
N ASP A 306 31.08 27.94 3.14
CA ASP A 306 30.18 28.65 2.24
C ASP A 306 30.39 28.14 0.81
N GLN A 307 29.32 27.68 0.14
CA GLN A 307 29.06 27.83 -1.31
C GLN A 307 27.55 27.77 -1.56
#